data_AF-A0A5J4UNI1-F1
#
_entry.id   AF-A0A5J4UNI1-F1
#
_cell.length_a   1.000
_cell.length_b   1.000
_cell.length_c   1.000
_cell.angle_alpha   90.00
_cell.angle_beta   90.00
_cell.angle_gamma   90.00
#
_symmetry.space_group_name_H-M   'P 1'
#
loop_
_entity.id
_entity.type
_entity.pdbx_description
1 polymer ?
#
loop_
_entity_poly.entity_id
_entity_poly.type
_entity_poly.pdbx_seq_one_letter_code
_entity_poly.pdbx_strand_id
1 'polypeptide(L)'
;MRQYSTQQSTWFWMCSCKNIGFWLYEISRFKQLIDISRWSPEQFYESPIITQKVDIYAIGITFYKLITHKYPVNESTFEQQQMKIAQMNGIEKPPKILDSLLWDLLSKLLEFDPDKRITAAEALQHPYFVSPEAIADISKEQQDLASLAAAAELEGDSNITEIFK
;
A
#
# COMPACT_ATOMS: atom_id res chain seq x y z
N MET A 1 -29.99 -5.93 -26.64
CA MET A 1 -29.20 -6.53 -25.53
C MET A 1 -27.77 -6.80 -26.00
N ARG A 2 -26.95 -5.74 -26.01
CA ARG A 2 -25.52 -5.63 -26.34
C ARG A 2 -24.99 -4.54 -25.39
N GLN A 3 -23.81 -4.54 -24.77
CA GLN A 3 -22.59 -5.34 -24.89
C GLN A 3 -21.79 -5.11 -23.59
N TYR A 4 -21.26 -6.19 -23.00
CA TYR A 4 -20.10 -6.16 -22.12
C TYR A 4 -18.86 -6.03 -23.00
N SER A 5 -18.21 -4.85 -23.12
CA SER A 5 -16.92 -4.77 -23.83
C SER A 5 -16.02 -3.56 -23.54
N THR A 6 -16.27 -2.74 -22.51
CA THR A 6 -15.47 -1.51 -22.29
C THR A 6 -14.43 -1.57 -21.17
N GLN A 7 -14.35 -2.65 -20.38
CA GLN A 7 -13.32 -2.77 -19.32
C GLN A 7 -12.05 -3.53 -19.72
N GLN A 8 -12.04 -4.24 -20.85
CA GLN A 8 -10.83 -4.95 -21.32
C GLN A 8 -9.90 -4.08 -22.18
N SER A 9 -10.35 -2.93 -22.67
CA SER A 9 -9.53 -2.04 -23.51
C SER A 9 -8.60 -1.11 -22.72
N THR A 10 -8.81 -0.92 -21.42
CA THR A 10 -7.95 -0.05 -20.58
C THR A 10 -6.62 -0.72 -20.23
N TRP A 11 -6.60 -2.05 -20.13
CA TRP A 11 -5.39 -2.80 -19.80
C TRP A 11 -4.40 -2.91 -20.96
N PHE A 12 -4.87 -2.80 -22.21
CA PHE A 12 -4.00 -2.89 -23.39
C PHE A 12 -3.21 -1.60 -23.67
N TRP A 13 -3.61 -0.46 -23.10
CA TRP A 13 -2.92 0.82 -23.24
C TRP A 13 -1.88 1.12 -22.17
N MET A 14 -1.86 0.35 -21.07
CA MET A 14 -0.89 0.52 -20.00
C MET A 14 0.57 0.22 -20.43
N CYS A 15 0.78 -0.53 -21.52
CA CYS A 15 2.12 -0.90 -22.00
C CYS A 15 2.73 0.04 -23.06
N SER A 16 2.12 1.18 -23.38
CA SER A 16 2.75 2.17 -24.30
C SER A 16 2.46 3.60 -23.88
N CYS A 17 3.15 4.06 -22.84
CA CYS A 17 3.07 5.44 -22.38
C CYS A 17 3.96 6.36 -23.24
N LYS A 18 3.33 7.17 -24.10
CA LYS A 18 3.94 8.37 -24.70
C LYS A 18 3.14 9.65 -24.45
N ASN A 19 2.19 9.65 -23.53
CA ASN A 19 1.35 10.84 -23.32
C ASN A 19 1.27 11.25 -21.84
N ILE A 20 2.25 12.05 -21.43
CA ILE A 20 2.39 12.65 -20.09
C ILE A 20 1.14 13.49 -19.71
N GLY A 21 0.41 14.02 -20.69
CA GLY A 21 -0.83 14.77 -20.45
C GLY A 21 -1.98 13.93 -19.89
N PHE A 22 -2.07 12.65 -20.25
CA PHE A 22 -3.10 11.75 -19.71
C PHE A 22 -2.79 11.36 -18.26
N TRP A 23 -1.51 11.13 -17.96
CA TRP A 23 -1.02 10.87 -16.61
C TRP A 23 -1.27 12.05 -15.66
N LEU A 24 -1.04 13.29 -16.10
CA LEU A 24 -1.33 14.48 -15.29
C LEU A 24 -2.83 14.71 -15.04
N TYR A 25 -3.68 14.32 -16.00
CA TYR A 25 -5.13 14.36 -15.85
C TYR A 25 -5.62 13.28 -14.88
N GLU A 26 -5.06 12.07 -14.94
CA GLU A 26 -5.33 11.01 -13.97
C GLU A 26 -4.84 11.36 -12.56
N ILE A 27 -3.66 11.96 -12.43
CA ILE A 27 -3.13 12.47 -11.15
C ILE A 27 -3.99 13.63 -10.60
N SER A 28 -4.46 14.55 -11.45
CA SER A 28 -5.35 15.64 -11.04
C SER A 28 -6.75 15.16 -10.64
N ARG A 29 -7.24 14.08 -11.24
CA ARG A 29 -8.47 13.41 -10.82
C ARG A 29 -8.27 12.58 -9.54
N PHE A 30 -7.06 12.08 -9.30
CA PHE A 30 -6.64 11.48 -8.03
C PHE A 30 -6.49 12.51 -6.89
N LYS A 31 -6.21 13.79 -7.19
CA LYS A 31 -6.12 14.88 -6.19
C LYS A 31 -7.44 15.20 -5.46
N GLN A 32 -8.60 14.75 -5.97
CA GLN A 32 -9.89 14.86 -5.25
C GLN A 32 -10.26 13.61 -4.44
N LEU A 33 -9.47 12.54 -4.51
CA LEU A 33 -9.67 11.32 -3.73
C LEU A 33 -8.47 11.13 -2.79
N ILE A 34 -8.43 11.99 -1.77
CA ILE A 34 -7.94 11.54 -0.47
C ILE A 34 -8.89 10.41 -0.07
N ASP A 35 -8.50 9.18 -0.37
CA ASP A 35 -9.26 8.01 0.06
C ASP A 35 -9.04 7.86 1.57
N ILE A 36 -9.89 8.54 2.35
CA ILE A 36 -9.91 8.53 3.82
C ILE A 36 -9.96 7.11 4.38
N SER A 37 -10.34 6.11 3.57
CA SER A 37 -10.29 4.68 3.90
C SER A 37 -8.88 4.15 4.13
N ARG A 38 -7.86 4.84 3.60
CA ARG A 38 -6.44 4.47 3.75
C ARG A 38 -5.74 5.20 4.89
N TRP A 39 -6.39 6.19 5.48
CA TRP A 39 -5.79 7.00 6.53
C TRP A 39 -5.61 6.17 7.79
N SER A 40 -4.47 6.39 8.44
CA SER A 40 -4.15 5.86 9.76
C SER A 40 -5.01 6.53 10.84
N PRO A 41 -5.30 5.86 11.96
CA PRO A 41 -6.16 6.40 13.01
C PRO A 41 -5.70 7.76 13.54
N GLU A 42 -4.39 7.96 13.68
CA GLU A 42 -3.82 9.20 14.21
C GLU A 42 -4.02 10.42 13.32
N GLN A 43 -4.30 10.23 12.02
CA GLN A 43 -4.60 11.32 11.08
C GLN A 43 -5.97 11.97 11.32
N PHE A 44 -6.84 11.34 12.10
CA PHE A 44 -8.16 11.85 12.43
C PHE A 44 -8.18 12.69 13.72
N TYR A 45 -7.04 12.89 14.39
CA TYR A 45 -6.96 13.77 15.55
C TYR A 45 -6.91 15.25 15.16
N GLU A 46 -7.38 16.14 16.05
CA GLU A 46 -7.37 17.60 15.81
C GLU A 46 -5.96 18.18 15.62
N SER A 47 -4.95 17.54 16.22
CA SER A 47 -3.53 17.91 16.09
C SER A 47 -2.69 16.65 15.88
N PRO A 48 -2.66 16.11 14.66
CA PRO A 48 -2.07 14.81 14.40
C PRO A 48 -0.54 14.91 14.35
N ILE A 49 0.14 13.97 15.02
CA ILE A 49 1.59 13.81 14.89
C ILE A 49 1.83 12.88 13.70
N ILE A 50 2.11 13.47 12.54
CA ILE A 50 2.35 12.71 11.32
C ILE A 50 3.82 12.33 11.23
N THR A 51 4.07 11.03 11.12
CA THR A 51 5.40 10.45 10.90
C THR A 51 5.36 9.52 9.68
N GLN A 52 6.50 8.97 9.27
CA GLN A 52 6.57 7.96 8.21
C GLN A 52 5.73 6.70 8.50
N LYS A 53 5.26 6.51 9.74
CA LYS A 53 4.39 5.38 10.13
C LYS A 53 3.02 5.44 9.47
N VAL A 54 2.54 6.62 9.05
CA VAL A 54 1.25 6.73 8.34
C VAL A 54 1.30 6.02 6.99
N ASP A 55 2.46 6.04 6.32
CA ASP A 55 2.67 5.34 5.05
C ASP A 55 2.68 3.83 5.23
N ILE A 56 3.27 3.34 6.33
CA ILE A 56 3.26 1.92 6.69
C ILE A 56 1.82 1.40 6.84
N TYR A 57 0.97 2.16 7.53
CA TYR A 57 -0.44 1.81 7.67
C TYR A 57 -1.16 1.83 6.32
N ALA A 58 -0.93 2.86 5.50
CA ALA A 58 -1.53 2.97 4.17
C ALA A 58 -1.12 1.81 3.24
N ILE A 59 0.10 1.29 3.35
CA ILE A 59 0.56 0.07 2.67
C ILE A 59 -0.21 -1.15 3.17
N GLY A 60 -0.36 -1.30 4.50
CA GLY A 60 -1.16 -2.37 5.09
C GLY A 60 -2.61 -2.39 4.56
N ILE A 61 -3.26 -1.24 4.49
CA ILE A 61 -4.61 -1.11 3.93
C ILE A 61 -4.63 -1.47 2.43
N THR A 62 -3.57 -1.12 1.70
CA THR A 62 -3.44 -1.45 0.27
C THR A 62 -3.38 -2.96 0.08
N PHE A 63 -2.51 -3.66 0.82
CA PHE A 63 -2.42 -5.12 0.77
C PHE A 63 -3.74 -5.77 1.20
N TYR A 64 -4.36 -5.30 2.28
CA TYR A 64 -5.68 -5.75 2.70
C TYR A 64 -6.71 -5.63 1.56
N LYS A 65 -6.74 -4.49 0.85
CA LYS A 65 -7.64 -4.26 -0.28
C LYS A 65 -7.32 -5.17 -1.46
N LEU A 66 -6.05 -5.39 -1.80
CA LEU A 66 -5.67 -6.28 -2.90
C LEU A 66 -6.15 -7.71 -2.64
N ILE A 67 -6.03 -8.17 -1.39
CA ILE A 67 -6.42 -9.53 -1.00
C ILE A 67 -7.93 -9.66 -0.88
N THR A 68 -8.60 -8.74 -0.20
CA THR A 68 -10.04 -8.86 0.13
C THR A 68 -10.96 -8.20 -0.89
N HIS A 69 -10.42 -7.38 -1.78
CA HIS A 69 -11.13 -6.46 -2.69
C HIS A 69 -12.01 -5.43 -1.98
N LYS A 70 -11.82 -5.24 -0.67
CA LYS A 70 -12.58 -4.30 0.16
C LYS A 70 -11.66 -3.57 1.12
N TYR A 71 -12.06 -2.39 1.55
CA TYR A 71 -11.43 -1.73 2.70
C TYR A 71 -11.99 -2.29 4.01
N PRO A 72 -11.20 -2.26 5.10
CA PRO A 72 -11.72 -2.64 6.41
C PRO A 72 -12.77 -1.65 6.91
N VAL A 73 -12.59 -0.35 6.65
CA VAL A 73 -13.54 0.72 6.93
C VAL A 73 -13.60 1.64 5.71
N ASN A 74 -14.81 1.90 5.19
CA ASN A 74 -15.03 2.72 4.00
C ASN A 74 -16.40 3.39 4.09
N GLU A 75 -16.46 4.43 4.91
CA GLU A 75 -17.61 5.29 5.08
C GLU A 75 -17.59 6.44 4.07
N SER A 76 -18.76 7.03 3.83
CA SER A 76 -18.92 8.07 2.79
C SER A 76 -18.46 9.46 3.23
N THR A 77 -18.32 9.68 4.54
CA THR A 77 -17.96 10.98 5.13
C THR A 77 -16.80 10.83 6.11
N PHE A 78 -16.04 11.91 6.26
CA PHE A 78 -14.92 11.99 7.20
C PHE A 78 -15.36 11.68 8.64
N GLU A 79 -16.47 12.26 9.09
CA GLU A 79 -17.00 12.09 10.45
C GLU A 79 -17.39 10.63 10.72
N GLN A 80 -18.10 9.97 9.80
CA GLN A 80 -18.47 8.56 9.95
C GLN A 80 -17.24 7.66 9.96
N GLN A 81 -16.27 7.93 9.08
CA GLN A 81 -15.02 7.18 9.02
C GLN A 81 -14.25 7.31 10.35
N GLN A 82 -14.10 8.55 10.85
CA GLN A 82 -13.45 8.84 12.13
C GLN A 82 -14.16 8.13 13.29
N MET A 83 -15.49 8.27 13.39
CA MET A 83 -16.26 7.64 14.46
C MET A 83 -16.10 6.13 14.45
N LYS A 84 -16.12 5.51 13.27
CA LYS A 84 -16.00 4.06 13.14
C LYS A 84 -14.60 3.57 13.50
N ILE A 85 -13.54 4.23 13.03
CA ILE A 85 -12.17 3.89 13.41
C ILE A 85 -11.96 4.08 14.91
N ALA A 86 -12.47 5.17 15.51
CA ALA A 86 -12.34 5.45 16.94
C ALA A 86 -13.05 4.43 17.84
N GLN A 87 -14.07 3.73 17.34
CA GLN A 87 -14.78 2.66 18.06
C GLN A 87 -14.10 1.29 17.94
N MET A 88 -13.09 1.16 17.08
CA MET A 88 -12.39 -0.10 16.82
C MET A 88 -11.11 -0.19 17.65
N ASN A 89 -10.80 -1.39 18.14
CA ASN A 89 -9.52 -1.68 18.80
C ASN A 89 -8.41 -2.12 17.82
N GLY A 90 -8.76 -2.30 16.54
CA GLY A 90 -7.86 -2.80 15.50
C GLY A 90 -8.64 -3.42 14.33
N ILE A 91 -7.92 -3.87 13.30
CA ILE A 91 -8.51 -4.57 12.16
C ILE A 91 -8.57 -6.07 12.44
N GLU A 92 -9.76 -6.66 12.31
CA GLU A 92 -9.95 -8.11 12.48
C GLU A 92 -9.48 -8.91 11.27
N LYS A 93 -9.07 -10.17 11.51
CA LYS A 93 -8.64 -11.09 10.45
C LYS A 93 -9.81 -11.44 9.53
N PRO A 94 -9.77 -11.09 8.23
CA PRO A 94 -10.80 -11.49 7.31
C PRO A 94 -10.66 -12.99 6.97
N PRO A 95 -11.77 -13.73 6.76
CA PRO A 95 -11.74 -15.17 6.49
C PRO A 95 -11.04 -15.53 5.17
N LYS A 96 -10.87 -14.57 4.26
CA LYS A 96 -10.17 -14.76 2.98
C LYS A 96 -8.66 -14.90 3.14
N ILE A 97 -8.08 -14.41 4.26
CA ILE A 97 -6.65 -14.54 4.54
C ILE A 97 -6.43 -15.86 5.28
N LEU A 98 -6.05 -16.88 4.52
CA LEU A 98 -5.77 -18.22 5.06
C LEU A 98 -4.36 -18.30 5.66
N ASP A 99 -3.38 -17.67 5.00
CA ASP A 99 -1.99 -17.67 5.44
C ASP A 99 -1.81 -16.89 6.75
N SER A 100 -1.28 -17.59 7.76
CA SER A 100 -0.97 -17.03 9.08
C SER A 100 0.17 -16.03 9.04
N LEU A 101 1.22 -16.26 8.22
CA LEU A 101 2.38 -15.37 8.12
C LEU A 101 2.00 -14.05 7.44
N LEU A 102 1.18 -14.12 6.39
CA LEU A 102 0.63 -12.93 5.73
C LEU A 102 -0.22 -12.10 6.70
N TRP A 103 -1.09 -12.75 7.47
CA TRP A 103 -1.89 -12.04 8.48
C TRP A 103 -1.02 -11.44 9.58
N ASP A 104 -0.01 -12.17 10.04
CA ASP A 104 0.91 -11.71 11.09
C ASP A 104 1.75 -10.50 10.65
N LEU A 105 2.09 -10.39 9.36
CA LEU A 105 2.68 -9.18 8.79
C LEU A 105 1.65 -8.04 8.73
N LEU A 106 0.46 -8.32 8.20
CA LEU A 106 -0.60 -7.33 8.01
C LEU A 106 -1.07 -6.73 9.34
N SER A 107 -1.21 -7.52 10.39
CA SER A 107 -1.62 -7.03 11.71
C SER A 107 -0.60 -6.04 12.28
N LYS A 108 0.71 -6.25 12.06
CA LYS A 108 1.77 -5.33 12.48
C LYS A 108 1.82 -4.05 11.64
N LEU A 109 1.50 -4.13 10.35
CA LEU A 109 1.36 -2.96 9.48
C LEU A 109 0.13 -2.11 9.85
N LEU A 110 -0.96 -2.78 10.23
CA LEU A 110 -2.26 -2.19 10.57
C LEU A 110 -2.43 -1.90 12.07
N GLU A 111 -1.32 -1.86 12.83
CA GLU A 111 -1.34 -1.48 14.24
C GLU A 111 -1.80 -0.01 14.38
N PHE A 112 -2.74 0.23 15.29
CA PHE A 112 -3.34 1.54 15.47
C PHE A 112 -2.38 2.49 16.21
N ASP A 113 -1.64 1.96 17.17
CA ASP A 113 -0.61 2.71 17.89
C ASP A 113 0.64 2.89 17.00
N PRO A 114 0.96 4.11 16.53
CA PRO A 114 2.08 4.33 15.61
C PRO A 114 3.44 3.96 16.21
N ASP A 115 3.58 3.98 17.54
CA ASP A 115 4.83 3.62 18.23
C ASP A 115 5.04 2.10 18.28
N LYS A 116 3.95 1.32 18.26
CA LYS A 116 3.99 -0.15 18.17
C LYS A 116 3.95 -0.67 16.75
N ARG A 117 3.51 0.17 15.79
CA ARG A 117 3.45 -0.17 14.37
C ARG A 117 4.85 -0.51 13.86
N ILE A 118 4.98 -1.58 13.09
CA ILE A 118 6.27 -2.02 12.53
C ILE A 118 6.89 -0.94 11.63
N THR A 119 8.22 -0.88 11.54
CA THR A 119 8.92 -0.05 10.53
C THR A 119 9.02 -0.77 9.19
N ALA A 120 9.32 -0.03 8.11
CA ALA A 120 9.60 -0.65 6.81
C ALA A 120 10.78 -1.63 6.89
N ALA A 121 11.85 -1.28 7.60
CA ALA A 121 13.03 -2.12 7.76
C ALA A 121 12.69 -3.44 8.46
N GLU A 122 11.93 -3.39 9.56
CA GLU A 122 11.48 -4.59 10.28
C GLU A 122 10.50 -5.41 9.44
N ALA A 123 9.60 -4.76 8.70
CA ALA A 123 8.65 -5.45 7.83
C ALA A 123 9.36 -6.25 6.73
N LEU A 124 10.44 -5.74 6.15
CA LEU A 124 11.24 -6.45 5.15
C LEU A 124 11.97 -7.68 5.73
N GLN A 125 12.24 -7.70 7.03
CA GLN A 125 12.83 -8.85 7.72
C GLN A 125 11.79 -9.85 8.24
N HIS A 126 10.50 -9.61 7.95
CA HIS A 126 9.44 -10.49 8.42
C HIS A 126 9.52 -11.88 7.77
N PRO A 127 9.23 -12.99 8.49
CA PRO A 127 9.24 -14.35 7.95
C PRO A 127 8.46 -14.54 6.66
N TYR A 128 7.45 -13.70 6.42
CA TYR A 128 6.69 -13.68 5.17
C TYR A 128 7.55 -13.40 3.92
N PHE A 129 8.60 -12.59 4.04
CA PHE A 129 9.50 -12.27 2.93
C PHE A 129 10.82 -13.05 2.95
N VAL A 130 11.24 -13.55 4.11
CA VAL A 130 12.54 -14.23 4.28
C VAL A 130 12.46 -15.76 4.35
N SER A 131 11.27 -16.35 4.16
CA SER A 131 11.15 -17.80 4.14
C SER A 131 11.85 -18.40 2.90
N PRO A 132 12.35 -19.65 2.98
CA PRO A 132 12.96 -20.31 1.82
C PRO A 132 12.05 -20.35 0.60
N GLU A 133 10.74 -20.51 0.81
CA GLU A 133 9.72 -20.49 -0.24
C GLU A 133 9.62 -19.10 -0.89
N ALA A 134 9.55 -18.05 -0.08
CA ALA A 134 9.50 -16.67 -0.57
C ALA A 134 10.76 -16.30 -1.38
N ILE A 135 11.93 -16.75 -0.93
CA ILE A 135 13.19 -16.53 -1.65
C ILE A 135 13.21 -17.28 -2.99
N ALA A 136 12.63 -18.48 -3.03
CA ALA A 136 12.52 -19.28 -4.26
C ALA A 136 11.55 -18.68 -5.28
N ASP A 137 10.53 -17.95 -4.82
CA ASP A 137 9.55 -17.28 -5.69
C ASP A 137 10.09 -16.02 -6.39
N ILE A 138 11.20 -15.44 -5.89
CA ILE A 138 11.84 -14.28 -6.51
C ILE A 138 12.72 -14.74 -7.66
N SER A 139 12.45 -14.24 -8.87
CA SER A 139 13.25 -14.58 -10.05
C SER A 139 14.67 -14.01 -9.95
N LYS A 140 15.62 -14.67 -10.63
CA LYS A 140 17.02 -14.22 -10.63
C LYS A 140 17.14 -12.79 -11.19
N GLU A 141 16.35 -12.47 -12.20
CA GLU A 141 16.30 -11.13 -12.80
C GLU A 141 15.80 -10.08 -11.80
N GLN A 142 14.82 -10.40 -10.97
CA GLN A 142 14.33 -9.51 -9.92
C GLN A 142 15.39 -9.26 -8.84
N GLN A 143 16.13 -10.31 -8.45
CA GLN A 143 17.25 -10.18 -7.50
C GLN A 143 18.38 -9.33 -8.08
N ASP A 144 18.73 -9.55 -9.35
CA ASP A 144 19.80 -8.82 -10.02
C ASP A 144 19.41 -7.35 -10.21
N LEU A 145 18.16 -7.05 -10.59
CA LEU A 145 17.68 -5.67 -10.71
C LEU A 145 17.68 -4.94 -9.36
N ALA A 146 17.25 -5.60 -8.29
CA ALA A 146 17.30 -5.03 -6.94
C ALA A 146 18.75 -4.76 -6.50
N SER A 147 19.68 -5.67 -6.81
CA SER A 147 21.11 -5.51 -6.51
C SER A 147 21.74 -4.37 -7.30
N LEU A 148 21.38 -4.22 -8.58
CA LEU A 148 21.84 -3.12 -9.42
C LEU A 148 21.33 -1.77 -8.90
N ALA A 149 20.06 -1.69 -8.48
CA ALA A 149 19.49 -0.48 -7.90
C ALA A 149 20.22 -0.09 -6.59
N ALA A 150 20.47 -1.06 -5.71
CA ALA A 150 21.20 -0.82 -4.47
C ALA A 150 22.65 -0.34 -4.71
N ALA A 151 23.32 -0.89 -5.73
CA ALA A 151 24.67 -0.44 -6.11
C ALA A 151 24.65 1.01 -6.65
N ALA A 152 23.68 1.35 -7.50
CA ALA A 152 23.54 2.70 -8.06
C ALA A 152 23.26 3.76 -6.97
N GLU A 153 22.49 3.42 -5.93
CA GLU A 153 22.27 4.29 -4.77
C GLU A 153 23.56 4.58 -4.00
N LEU A 154 24.44 3.58 -3.81
CA LEU A 154 25.73 3.74 -3.15
C LEU A 154 26.71 4.58 -3.98
N GLU A 155 26.60 4.52 -5.30
CA GLU A 155 27.40 5.32 -6.24
C GLU A 155 26.90 6.76 -6.37
N GLY A 156 25.80 7.12 -5.69
CA GLY A 156 25.26 8.47 -5.64
C GLY A 156 24.45 8.88 -6.86
N ASP A 157 23.92 7.92 -7.63
CA ASP A 157 23.06 8.22 -8.79
C ASP A 157 21.70 8.74 -8.32
N SER A 158 21.59 10.07 -8.27
CA SER A 158 20.41 10.79 -7.79
C SER A 158 19.14 10.58 -8.64
N ASN A 159 19.24 9.99 -9.84
CA ASN A 159 18.07 9.71 -10.69
C ASN A 159 17.08 8.70 -10.08
N ILE A 160 17.54 7.80 -9.20
CA ILE A 160 16.66 6.82 -8.52
C ILE A 160 15.89 7.48 -7.37
N THR A 161 16.50 8.44 -6.69
CA THR A 161 15.93 9.08 -5.49
C THR A 161 14.84 10.13 -5.78
N GLU A 162 14.69 10.58 -7.02
CA GLU A 162 13.62 11.53 -7.40
C GLU A 162 12.21 10.90 -7.44
N ILE A 163 12.09 9.58 -7.27
CA ILE A 163 10.79 8.89 -7.20
C ILE A 163 10.17 8.99 -5.79
N PHE A 164 10.97 9.33 -4.76
CA PHE A 164 10.55 9.33 -3.36
C PHE A 164 10.75 10.68 -2.63
N LYS A 165 10.99 11.78 -3.35
CA LYS A 165 10.93 13.15 -2.81
C LYS A 165 9.59 13.80 -3.14
#